data_AF-A0A9P7BZ82-F1
#
_entry.id   AF-A0A9P7BZ82-F1
#
_cell.length_a   1.000
_cell.length_b   1.000
_cell.length_c   1.000
_cell.angle_alpha   90.00
_cell.angle_beta   90.00
_cell.angle_gamma   90.00
#
_symmetry.space_group_name_H-M   'P 1'
#
loop_
_entity.id
_entity.type
_entity.pdbx_description
1 polymer ?
#
loop_
_entity_poly.entity_id
_entity_poly.type
_entity_poly.pdbx_seq_one_letter_code
_entity_poly.pdbx_strand_id
1 'polypeptide(L)'
;MGRPRSDVGRLQHRDVKFITSEISSDLEGVVLRIRTPEESQFKTSKLGMVDDKEVCLVSTLFVFMHKTKGCRVHLPEDHTLFLSYIQHHTKPPSSVRTATVGTFDSFCLKHKGCYVGHSY
;
A
#
# COMPACT_ATOMS: atom_id res chain seq x y z
N MET A 1 -1.74 -19.30 18.24
CA MET A 1 -2.12 -17.87 18.27
C MET A 1 -1.48 -17.15 17.08
N GLY A 2 -2.14 -17.11 15.93
CA GLY A 2 -1.67 -16.33 14.78
C GLY A 2 -2.22 -14.91 14.87
N ARG A 3 -1.36 -13.89 14.96
CA ARG A 3 -1.81 -12.51 14.83
C ARG A 3 -2.48 -12.33 13.46
N PRO A 4 -3.64 -11.64 13.37
CA PRO A 4 -4.19 -11.27 12.08
C PRO A 4 -3.12 -10.44 11.35
N ARG A 5 -2.58 -10.99 10.26
CA ARG A 5 -1.60 -10.27 9.45
C ARG A 5 -2.38 -9.23 8.66
N SER A 6 -1.97 -7.97 8.71
CA SER A 6 -2.60 -6.90 7.93
C SER A 6 -2.60 -7.29 6.45
N ASP A 7 -3.78 -7.32 5.84
CA ASP A 7 -4.00 -7.67 4.43
C ASP A 7 -3.24 -6.74 3.46
N VAL A 8 -2.77 -5.59 3.96
CA VAL A 8 -1.94 -4.59 3.28
C VAL A 8 -0.71 -5.20 2.61
N GLY A 9 -0.07 -6.20 3.23
CA GLY A 9 1.12 -6.85 2.66
C GLY A 9 0.83 -7.76 1.46
N ARG A 10 -0.45 -7.93 1.10
CA ARG A 10 -0.91 -8.73 -0.05
C ARG A 10 -1.50 -7.88 -1.16
N LEU A 11 -1.64 -6.58 -0.93
CA LEU A 11 -2.17 -5.63 -1.91
C LEU A 11 -1.26 -5.65 -3.14
N GLN A 12 -1.84 -5.94 -4.30
CA GLN A 12 -1.11 -5.98 -5.57
C GLN A 12 -1.12 -4.60 -6.22
N HIS A 13 -0.10 -4.31 -7.02
CA HIS A 13 0.01 -3.03 -7.73
C HIS A 13 -1.22 -2.74 -8.61
N ARG A 14 -1.74 -3.75 -9.32
CA ARG A 14 -2.91 -3.64 -10.20
C ARG A 14 -4.24 -3.37 -9.48
N ASP A 15 -4.28 -3.60 -8.16
CA ASP A 15 -5.50 -3.46 -7.38
C ASP A 15 -5.63 -2.08 -6.70
N VAL A 16 -4.71 -1.15 -7.02
CA VAL A 16 -4.74 0.24 -6.60
C VAL A 16 -5.26 1.10 -7.74
N LYS A 17 -6.35 1.84 -7.51
CA LYS A 17 -6.94 2.75 -8.51
C LYS A 17 -7.10 4.14 -7.90
N PHE A 18 -6.43 5.12 -8.48
CA PHE A 18 -6.60 6.51 -8.07
C PHE A 18 -7.89 7.10 -8.65
N ILE A 19 -8.56 7.92 -7.85
CA ILE A 19 -9.71 8.72 -8.26
C ILE A 19 -9.18 10.12 -8.53
N THR A 20 -9.43 10.62 -9.74
CA THR A 20 -9.04 11.96 -10.16
C THR A 20 -10.28 12.74 -10.56
N SER A 21 -10.28 14.04 -10.29
CA SER A 21 -11.34 14.94 -10.72
C SER A 21 -11.35 15.07 -12.24
N GLU A 22 -12.51 14.95 -12.88
CA GLU A 22 -12.65 15.08 -14.34
C GLU A 22 -12.31 16.50 -14.83
N ILE A 23 -12.47 17.50 -13.97
CA ILE A 23 -12.37 18.92 -14.33
C ILE A 23 -10.94 19.44 -14.18
N SER A 24 -10.29 19.16 -13.04
CA SER A 24 -8.96 19.70 -12.72
C SER A 24 -7.82 18.69 -12.84
N SER A 25 -8.11 17.41 -13.12
CA SER A 25 -7.13 16.31 -13.07
C SER A 25 -6.43 16.15 -11.71
N ASP A 26 -6.98 16.77 -10.66
CA ASP A 26 -6.46 16.66 -9.30
C ASP A 26 -6.77 15.29 -8.72
N LEU A 27 -5.86 14.80 -7.87
CA LEU A 27 -6.04 13.57 -7.13
C LEU A 27 -7.07 13.80 -6.02
N GLU A 28 -8.18 13.05 -6.03
CA GLU A 28 -9.24 13.14 -5.02
C GLU A 28 -9.21 11.98 -4.03
N GLY A 29 -8.68 10.83 -4.44
CA GLY A 29 -8.68 9.65 -3.59
C GLY A 29 -8.02 8.43 -4.22
N VAL A 30 -8.12 7.31 -3.51
CA VAL A 30 -7.68 6.00 -4.00
C VAL A 30 -8.63 4.90 -3.52
N VAL A 31 -8.85 3.93 -4.41
CA VAL A 31 -9.55 2.68 -4.14
C VAL A 31 -8.53 1.56 -4.09
N LEU A 32 -8.49 0.86 -2.97
CA LEU A 32 -7.65 -0.32 -2.76
C LEU A 32 -8.53 -1.56 -2.75
N ARG A 33 -8.19 -2.56 -3.57
CA ARG A 33 -8.86 -3.87 -3.56
C ARG A 33 -7.88 -4.92 -3.06
N ILE A 34 -8.24 -5.63 -2.00
CA ILE A 34 -7.41 -6.71 -1.47
C ILE A 34 -8.04 -8.04 -1.85
N ARG A 35 -7.26 -8.87 -2.56
CA ARG A 35 -7.66 -10.23 -2.96
C ARG A 35 -7.30 -11.22 -1.85
N THR A 36 -8.30 -11.96 -1.38
CA THR A 36 -8.13 -13.07 -0.45
C THR A 36 -8.17 -14.36 -1.26
N PRO A 37 -7.21 -15.31 -1.13
CA PRO A 37 -7.13 -16.49 -2.00
C PRO A 37 -8.21 -17.53 -1.71
N GLU A 38 -8.82 -17.53 -0.53
CA GLU A 38 -9.78 -18.56 -0.10
C GLU A 38 -11.24 -18.16 -0.25
N GLU A 39 -11.53 -16.89 -0.53
CA GLU A 39 -12.89 -16.42 -0.73
C GLU A 39 -12.93 -15.60 -2.01
N SER A 40 -13.91 -15.87 -2.89
CA SER A 40 -14.20 -15.06 -4.07
C SER A 40 -14.63 -13.60 -3.73
N GLN A 41 -14.39 -13.17 -2.50
CA GLN A 41 -14.73 -11.89 -1.92
C GLN A 41 -13.49 -11.00 -1.86
N PHE A 42 -13.60 -9.81 -2.45
CA PHE A 42 -12.58 -8.78 -2.41
C PHE A 42 -12.92 -7.76 -1.34
N LYS A 43 -11.97 -7.45 -0.45
CA LYS A 43 -12.12 -6.31 0.46
C LYS A 43 -11.79 -5.03 -0.31
N THR A 44 -12.76 -4.14 -0.45
CA THR A 44 -12.53 -2.83 -1.07
C THR A 44 -12.48 -1.77 0.00
N SER A 45 -11.47 -0.90 -0.05
CA SER A 45 -11.33 0.27 0.81
C SER A 45 -11.17 1.52 -0.06
N LYS A 46 -11.89 2.58 0.28
CA LYS A 46 -11.78 3.88 -0.38
C LYS A 46 -11.16 4.87 0.61
N LEU A 47 -10.14 5.57 0.18
CA LEU A 47 -9.48 6.61 0.95
C LEU A 47 -9.61 7.93 0.20
N GLY A 48 -10.13 8.95 0.88
CA GLY A 48 -10.13 10.32 0.38
C GLY A 48 -8.81 11.01 0.66
N MET A 49 -8.55 12.09 -0.06
CA MET A 49 -7.46 13.00 0.25
C MET A 49 -7.73 13.73 1.57
N VAL A 50 -6.67 13.96 2.34
CA VAL A 50 -6.66 14.90 3.46
C VAL A 50 -5.83 16.11 3.06
N ASP A 51 -6.18 17.27 3.63
CA ASP A 51 -5.58 18.57 3.26
C ASP A 51 -4.08 18.62 3.55
N ASP A 52 -3.67 18.02 4.68
CA ASP A 52 -2.28 17.91 5.08
C ASP A 52 -1.55 16.86 4.22
N LYS A 53 -0.79 17.36 3.25
CA LYS A 53 -0.04 16.55 2.28
C LYS A 53 1.08 15.71 2.91
N GLU A 54 1.63 16.11 4.06
CA GLU A 54 2.72 15.39 4.71
C GLU A 54 2.24 14.11 5.38
N VAL A 55 0.97 14.08 5.81
CA VAL A 55 0.33 12.89 6.38
C VAL A 55 -0.65 12.21 5.42
N CYS A 56 -0.93 12.81 4.27
CA CYS A 56 -1.84 12.26 3.28
C CYS A 56 -1.27 10.98 2.64
N LEU A 57 -1.80 9.83 3.08
CA LEU A 57 -1.44 8.53 2.54
C LEU A 57 -1.76 8.40 1.04
N VAL A 58 -2.81 9.07 0.56
CA VAL A 58 -3.20 9.04 -0.86
C VAL A 58 -2.14 9.72 -1.72
N SER A 59 -1.71 10.93 -1.35
CA SER A 59 -0.63 11.65 -2.04
C SER A 59 0.70 10.89 -1.95
N THR A 60 1.02 10.38 -0.75
CA THR A 60 2.24 9.58 -0.53
C THR A 60 2.26 8.34 -1.41
N LEU A 61 1.14 7.62 -1.48
CA LEU A 61 1.00 6.42 -2.29
C LEU A 61 1.10 6.73 -3.79
N PHE A 62 0.48 7.82 -4.24
CA PHE A 62 0.57 8.29 -5.63
C PHE A 62 2.02 8.59 -6.03
N VAL A 63 2.75 9.36 -5.22
CA VAL A 63 4.16 9.68 -5.47
C VAL A 63 5.02 8.42 -5.44
N PHE A 64 4.78 7.50 -4.50
CA PHE A 64 5.49 6.23 -4.42
C PHE A 64 5.30 5.38 -5.68
N MET A 65 4.07 5.24 -6.16
CA MET A 65 3.77 4.47 -7.38
C MET A 65 4.39 5.11 -8.62
N HIS A 66 4.34 6.44 -8.73
CA HIS A 66 4.95 7.16 -9.83
C HIS A 66 6.48 6.98 -9.86
N LYS A 67 7.15 7.19 -8.72
CA LYS A 67 8.62 7.06 -8.62
C LYS A 67 9.11 5.63 -8.81
N THR A 68 8.31 4.64 -8.41
CA THR A 68 8.68 3.22 -8.55
C THR A 68 8.28 2.60 -9.88
N LYS A 69 7.67 3.35 -10.81
CA LYS A 69 7.22 2.84 -12.11
C LYS A 69 8.34 2.16 -12.90
N GLY A 70 9.55 2.75 -12.93
CA GLY A 70 10.71 2.18 -13.61
C GLY A 70 11.20 0.86 -12.99
N CYS A 71 11.03 0.70 -11.66
CA CYS A 71 11.41 -0.52 -10.95
C CYS A 71 10.47 -1.70 -11.21
N ARG A 72 9.27 -1.46 -11.77
CA ARG A 72 8.22 -2.46 -11.94
C ARG A 72 8.18 -3.10 -13.31
N VAL A 73 8.94 -2.58 -14.29
CA VAL A 73 8.91 -3.03 -15.69
C VAL A 73 9.20 -4.53 -15.84
N HIS A 74 10.09 -5.07 -15.00
CA HIS A 74 10.52 -6.47 -15.06
C HIS A 74 9.82 -7.36 -14.02
N LEU A 75 8.84 -6.82 -13.29
CA LEU A 75 8.12 -7.58 -12.28
C LEU A 75 6.88 -8.26 -12.87
N PRO A 76 6.49 -9.44 -12.35
CA PRO A 76 5.23 -10.09 -12.73
C PRO A 76 4.02 -9.18 -12.53
N GLU A 77 2.94 -9.37 -13.28
CA GLU A 77 1.73 -8.52 -13.19
C GLU A 77 1.10 -8.54 -11.78
N ASP A 78 1.20 -9.68 -11.09
CA ASP A 78 0.64 -9.93 -9.76
C ASP A 78 1.58 -9.52 -8.60
N HIS A 79 2.65 -8.76 -8.90
CA HIS A 79 3.58 -8.27 -7.89
C HIS A 79 2.89 -7.38 -6.83
N THR A 80 3.44 -7.41 -5.61
CA THR A 80 2.90 -6.64 -4.50
C THR A 80 3.12 -5.14 -4.70
N LEU A 81 2.25 -4.33 -4.11
CA LEU A 81 2.35 -2.88 -4.15
C LEU A 81 3.70 -2.40 -3.59
N PHE A 82 4.13 -2.93 -2.45
CA PHE A 82 5.41 -2.57 -1.84
C PHE A 82 6.56 -3.34 -2.49
N LEU A 83 7.67 -2.63 -2.71
CA LEU A 83 8.90 -3.18 -3.29
C LEU A 83 10.03 -3.15 -2.27
N SER A 84 10.83 -4.21 -2.25
CA SER A 84 12.12 -4.26 -1.56
C SER A 84 13.23 -3.86 -2.53
N TYR A 85 14.36 -3.41 -1.97
CA TYR A 85 15.59 -3.12 -2.71
C TYR A 85 15.47 -1.99 -3.76
N ILE A 86 14.51 -1.07 -3.60
CA ILE A 86 14.28 0.06 -4.54
C ILE A 86 15.53 0.93 -4.75
N GLN A 87 16.40 1.04 -3.73
CA GLN A 87 17.63 1.83 -3.75
C GLN A 87 18.89 0.97 -3.53
N HIS A 88 18.80 -0.35 -3.75
CA HIS A 88 19.93 -1.24 -3.53
C HIS A 88 20.81 -1.34 -4.77
N HIS A 89 22.10 -1.04 -4.66
CA HIS A 89 23.02 -1.01 -5.81
C HIS A 89 23.26 -2.39 -6.44
N THR A 90 23.10 -3.47 -5.69
CA THR A 90 23.48 -4.83 -6.12
C THR A 90 22.33 -5.81 -6.26
N LYS A 91 21.12 -5.45 -5.83
CA LYS A 91 19.96 -6.35 -5.87
C LYS A 91 18.83 -5.70 -6.66
N PRO A 92 18.21 -6.40 -7.62
CA PRO A 92 17.09 -5.85 -8.35
C PRO A 92 15.89 -5.64 -7.40
N PRO A 93 15.02 -4.65 -7.70
CA PRO A 93 13.76 -4.49 -6.99
C PRO A 93 12.92 -5.77 -7.05
N SER A 94 12.27 -6.11 -5.95
CA SER A 94 11.39 -7.29 -5.87
C SER A 94 10.18 -7.03 -4.98
N SER A 95 9.14 -7.84 -5.09
CA SER A 95 7.98 -7.79 -4.19
C SER A 95 8.39 -7.97 -2.73
N VAL A 96 7.87 -7.11 -1.83
CA VAL A 96 8.07 -7.27 -0.38
C VAL A 96 7.27 -8.49 0.10
N ARG A 97 7.86 -9.30 0.98
CA ARG A 97 7.14 -10.38 1.65
C ARG A 97 6.05 -9.80 2.56
N THR A 98 4.85 -10.36 2.52
CA THR A 98 3.71 -9.93 3.35
C THR A 98 4.05 -9.81 4.84
N ALA A 99 4.88 -10.72 5.37
CA ALA A 99 5.33 -10.69 6.77
C ALA A 99 6.17 -9.45 7.12
N THR A 100 6.95 -8.93 6.16
CA THR A 100 7.77 -7.72 6.34
C THR A 100 6.90 -6.47 6.44
N VAL A 101 5.83 -6.37 5.63
CA VAL A 101 4.89 -5.23 5.68
C VAL A 101 4.12 -5.20 7.00
N GLY A 102 3.62 -6.35 7.47
CA GLY A 102 2.92 -6.41 8.76
C GLY A 102 3.80 -6.04 9.96
N THR A 103 5.11 -6.31 9.86
CA THR A 103 6.09 -5.90 10.89
C THR A 103 6.38 -4.40 10.81
N PHE A 104 6.43 -3.83 9.61
CA PHE A 104 6.62 -2.39 9.40
C PHE A 104 5.43 -1.57 9.92
N ASP A 105 4.20 -2.01 9.66
CA ASP A 105 2.98 -1.38 10.19
C ASP A 105 2.99 -1.37 11.73
N SER A 106 3.31 -2.51 12.34
CA SER A 106 3.49 -2.63 13.80
C SER A 106 4.62 -1.74 14.33
N PHE A 107 5.72 -1.60 13.59
CA PHE A 107 6.86 -0.77 13.96
C PHE A 107 6.50 0.72 13.90
N CYS A 108 5.86 1.17 12.82
CA CYS A 108 5.41 2.56 12.65
C CYS A 108 4.34 2.95 13.67
N LEU A 109 3.36 2.08 13.95
CA LEU A 109 2.34 2.29 14.98
C LEU A 109 2.98 2.42 16.37
N LYS A 110 3.98 1.59 16.67
CA LYS A 110 4.68 1.60 17.96
C LYS A 110 5.58 2.84 18.13
N HIS A 111 6.17 3.35 17.04
CA HIS A 111 7.03 4.53 17.08
C HIS A 111 6.27 5.86 17.05
N LYS A 112 5.01 5.88 16.58
CA LYS A 112 4.13 7.05 16.60
C LYS A 112 3.24 7.16 17.85
N GLY A 113 3.38 6.27 18.84
CA GLY A 113 2.60 6.33 20.08
C GLY A 113 1.09 6.11 19.93
N CYS A 114 0.60 5.73 18.74
CA CYS A 114 -0.81 5.40 18.52
C CYS A 114 -1.08 3.94 18.91
N TYR A 115 -1.30 3.70 20.20
CA TYR A 115 -2.08 2.55 20.63
C TYR A 115 -3.53 2.76 20.18
N VAL A 116 -3.94 2.11 19.09
CA VAL A 116 -5.38 1.91 18.85
C VAL A 116 -5.83 0.89 19.87
N GLY A 117 -6.34 1.40 20.99
CA GLY A 117 -7.01 0.61 22.00
C GLY A 117 -8.19 -0.11 21.36
N HIS A 118 -8.07 -1.43 21.22
CA HIS A 118 -9.24 -2.29 21.15
C HIS A 118 -9.95 -2.14 22.50
N SER A 119 -11.01 -1.34 22.53
CA SER A 119 -11.98 -1.36 23.62
C SER A 119 -13.05 -2.40 23.30
N TYR A 120 -13.07 -3.41 24.18
CA TYR A 120 -14.09 -4.42 24.49
C TYR A 120 -14.67 -5.28 23.36
#